data_AF-A0A5K0WDS2-F1
#
_entry.id   AF-A0A5K0WDS2-F1
#
_cell.length_a   1.000
_cell.length_b   1.000
_cell.length_c   1.000
_cell.angle_alpha   90.00
_cell.angle_beta   90.00
_cell.angle_gamma   90.00
#
_symmetry.space_group_name_H-M   'P 1'
#
loop_
_entity.id
_entity.type
_entity.pdbx_description
1 polymer ?
#
loop_
_entity_poly.entity_id
_entity_poly.type
_entity_poly.pdbx_seq_one_letter_code
_entity_poly.pdbx_strand_id
1 'polypeptide(L)'
;VAFDLSDKELFCVEEQELFDQIYSFVKGFPHLLPPSKITLVESLRSNFSVLIPNISCLSRSPEEAGALSAPDRLASYLNAFKIYTYFLLSIVLIEELGSANQASRAPASSHQK
;
A
#
# COMPACT_ATOMS: atom_id res chain seq x y z
N VAL A 1 -8.70 -5.95 -14.94
CA VAL A 1 -8.29 -4.76 -15.72
C VAL A 1 -7.00 -4.25 -15.10
N ALA A 2 -5.88 -4.36 -15.80
CA ALA A 2 -4.64 -3.71 -15.37
C ALA A 2 -4.78 -2.23 -15.75
N PHE A 3 -4.71 -1.34 -14.77
CA PHE A 3 -4.66 0.09 -15.04
C PHE A 3 -3.27 0.41 -15.58
N ASP A 4 -3.21 0.93 -16.80
CA ASP A 4 -2.00 1.51 -17.37
C ASP A 4 -1.81 2.87 -16.71
N LEU A 5 -1.09 2.89 -15.60
CA LEU A 5 -0.70 4.12 -14.91
C LEU A 5 0.54 4.66 -15.60
N SER A 6 0.51 5.94 -15.96
CA SER A 6 1.71 6.64 -16.40
C SER A 6 2.75 6.69 -15.26
N ASP A 7 4.03 6.82 -15.59
CA ASP A 7 5.12 6.93 -14.59
C ASP A 7 4.82 7.97 -13.50
N LYS A 8 4.20 9.10 -13.88
CA LYS A 8 3.81 10.16 -12.95
C LYS A 8 2.75 9.72 -11.95
N GLU A 9 1.79 8.92 -12.39
CA GLU A 9 0.73 8.36 -11.54
C GLU A 9 1.24 7.21 -10.68
N LEU A 10 2.37 6.61 -11.03
CA LEU A 10 2.98 5.54 -10.26
C LEU A 10 3.78 6.07 -9.06
N PHE A 11 4.51 7.18 -9.26
CA PHE A 11 5.34 7.83 -8.24
C PHE A 11 4.58 8.86 -7.40
N CYS A 12 3.34 9.20 -7.75
CA CYS A 12 2.56 10.22 -7.02
C CYS A 12 2.41 9.92 -5.53
N VAL A 13 2.60 8.66 -5.10
CA VAL A 13 2.62 8.25 -3.70
C VAL A 13 3.78 8.86 -2.89
N GLU A 14 4.82 9.37 -3.57
CA GLU A 14 5.89 10.16 -2.94
C GLU A 14 5.46 11.61 -2.63
N GLU A 15 4.38 12.10 -3.27
CA GLU A 15 3.86 13.43 -3.00
C GLU A 15 3.29 13.47 -1.58
N GLN A 16 3.76 14.44 -0.79
CA GLN A 16 3.46 14.53 0.63
C GLN A 16 1.96 14.54 0.92
N GLU A 17 1.18 15.28 0.14
CA GLU A 17 -0.27 15.37 0.31
C GLU A 17 -0.96 14.01 0.16
N LEU A 18 -0.56 13.24 -0.86
CA LEU A 18 -1.13 11.92 -1.11
C LEU A 18 -0.64 10.91 -0.06
N PHE A 19 0.63 10.97 0.31
CA PHE A 19 1.19 10.16 1.38
C PHE A 19 0.43 10.36 2.70
N ASP A 20 0.25 11.62 3.13
CA ASP A 20 -0.42 11.97 4.37
C ASP A 20 -1.90 11.54 4.35
N GLN A 21 -2.56 11.67 3.21
CA GLN A 21 -3.94 11.21 3.03
C GLN A 21 -4.06 9.69 3.19
N ILE A 22 -3.21 8.92 2.49
CA ILE A 22 -3.20 7.45 2.58
C ILE A 22 -2.84 7.01 4.00
N TYR A 23 -1.84 7.67 4.60
CA TYR A 23 -1.43 7.41 5.97
C TYR A 23 -2.58 7.57 6.97
N SER A 24 -3.37 8.64 6.82
CA SER A 24 -4.57 8.88 7.64
C SER A 24 -5.59 7.75 7.51
N PHE A 25 -5.87 7.31 6.28
CA PHE A 25 -6.78 6.17 6.04
C PHE A 25 -6.25 4.86 6.63
N VAL A 26 -4.94 4.60 6.51
CA VAL A 26 -4.30 3.40 7.08
C VAL A 26 -4.32 3.42 8.60
N LYS A 27 -4.09 4.57 9.24
CA LYS A 27 -4.20 4.70 10.71
C LYS A 27 -5.63 4.51 11.19
N GLY A 28 -6.61 5.03 10.45
CA GLY A 28 -8.03 4.86 10.70
C GLY A 28 -8.61 3.52 10.23
N PHE A 29 -7.79 2.62 9.69
CA PHE A 29 -8.25 1.41 8.99
C PHE A 29 -9.28 0.59 9.78
N PRO A 30 -9.14 0.34 11.10
CA PRO A 30 -10.13 -0.45 11.86
C PRO A 30 -11.54 0.14 11.85
N HIS A 31 -11.65 1.46 11.71
CA HIS A 31 -12.90 2.21 11.76
C HIS A 31 -13.52 2.46 10.38
N LEU A 32 -12.83 2.07 9.30
CA LEU A 32 -13.36 2.19 7.95
C LEU A 32 -14.51 1.20 7.73
N LEU A 33 -15.48 1.61 6.91
CA LEU A 33 -16.52 0.72 6.44
C LEU A 33 -15.90 -0.42 5.62
N PRO A 34 -16.47 -1.65 5.66
CA PRO A 34 -15.92 -2.80 4.93
C PRO A 34 -15.66 -2.55 3.43
N PRO A 35 -16.54 -1.87 2.67
CA PRO A 35 -16.27 -1.55 1.27
C PRO A 35 -15.03 -0.66 1.11
N SER A 36 -14.86 0.35 1.97
CA SER A 36 -13.72 1.27 1.96
C SER A 36 -12.40 0.56 2.27
N LYS A 37 -12.41 -0.43 3.18
CA LYS A 37 -11.25 -1.28 3.46
C LYS A 37 -10.79 -2.03 2.21
N ILE A 38 -11.74 -2.69 1.54
CA ILE A 38 -11.46 -3.45 0.31
C ILE A 38 -10.91 -2.50 -0.75
N THR A 39 -11.59 -1.39 -1.03
CA THR A 39 -11.12 -0.40 -2.03
C THR A 39 -9.70 0.07 -1.74
N LEU A 40 -9.39 0.46 -0.49
CA LEU A 40 -8.05 0.93 -0.13
C LEU A 40 -6.98 -0.15 -0.38
N VAL A 41 -7.21 -1.37 0.12
CA VAL A 41 -6.26 -2.48 -0.02
C VAL A 41 -6.09 -2.86 -1.49
N GLU A 42 -7.18 -2.91 -2.26
CA GLU A 42 -7.14 -3.23 -3.68
C GLU A 42 -6.41 -2.16 -4.51
N SER A 43 -6.61 -0.88 -4.19
CA SER A 43 -5.89 0.23 -4.85
C SER A 43 -4.39 0.15 -4.55
N LEU A 44 -3.99 0.01 -3.28
CA LEU A 44 -2.58 -0.14 -2.89
C LEU A 44 -1.94 -1.36 -3.56
N ARG A 45 -2.62 -2.51 -3.54
CA ARG A 45 -2.16 -3.75 -4.20
C ARG A 45 -2.01 -3.56 -5.70
N SER A 46 -3.00 -2.96 -6.37
CA SER A 46 -2.99 -2.84 -7.83
C SER A 46 -1.88 -1.89 -8.30
N ASN A 47 -1.70 -0.76 -7.62
CA ASN A 47 -0.59 0.16 -7.90
C ASN A 47 0.77 -0.51 -7.65
N PHE A 48 0.90 -1.28 -6.56
CA PHE A 48 2.11 -2.05 -6.26
C PHE A 48 2.41 -3.10 -7.35
N SER A 49 1.41 -3.81 -7.85
CA SER A 49 1.59 -4.81 -8.92
C SER A 49 2.05 -4.20 -10.24
N VAL A 50 1.63 -2.97 -10.57
CA VAL A 50 2.11 -2.24 -11.76
C VAL A 50 3.57 -1.79 -11.58
N LEU A 51 4.01 -1.58 -10.34
CA LEU A 51 5.37 -1.12 -10.03
C LEU A 51 6.46 -2.21 -10.18
N ILE A 52 6.13 -3.47 -9.90
CA ILE A 52 7.05 -4.63 -9.98
C ILE A 52 7.66 -4.87 -11.38
N PRO A 53 6.88 -4.96 -12.47
CA PRO A 53 7.43 -5.20 -13.80
C PRO A 53 8.31 -4.03 -14.26
N ASN A 54 7.97 -2.80 -13.89
CA ASN A 54 8.74 -1.62 -14.27
C ASN A 54 10.13 -1.56 -13.62
N ILE A 55 10.28 -1.94 -12.34
CA ILE A 55 11.60 -2.12 -11.70
C ILE A 55 12.44 -3.17 -12.44
N SER A 56 11.80 -4.27 -12.84
CA SER A 56 12.47 -5.40 -13.51
C SER A 56 12.90 -5.09 -14.95
N CYS A 57 12.24 -4.16 -15.62
CA CYS A 57 12.61 -3.66 -16.95
C CYS A 57 13.73 -2.62 -16.87
N LEU A 58 13.64 -1.66 -15.95
CA LEU A 58 14.68 -0.64 -15.70
C LEU A 58 16.03 -1.24 -15.33
N SER A 59 16.01 -2.36 -14.58
CA SER A 59 17.23 -3.08 -14.21
C SER A 59 17.91 -3.78 -15.39
N ARG A 60 17.19 -4.05 -16.49
CA ARG A 60 17.67 -4.77 -17.67
C ARG A 60 17.94 -3.89 -18.89
N SER A 61 17.20 -2.79 -19.03
CA SER A 61 17.36 -1.84 -20.13
C SER A 61 17.17 -0.40 -19.62
N PRO A 62 18.25 0.28 -19.19
CA PRO A 62 18.18 1.67 -18.77
C PRO A 62 17.84 2.64 -19.90
N GLU A 63 17.94 2.22 -21.17
CA GLU A 63 17.66 3.05 -22.35
C GLU A 63 16.17 3.16 -22.70
N GLU A 64 15.34 2.21 -22.25
CA GLU A 64 13.87 2.28 -22.38
C GLU A 64 13.25 3.27 -21.38
N ALA A 65 14.08 3.97 -20.61
CA ALA A 65 13.67 4.71 -19.42
C ALA A 65 13.08 6.11 -19.66
N GLY A 66 12.90 6.57 -20.89
CA GLY A 66 12.25 7.86 -21.18
C GLY A 66 13.03 9.10 -20.64
N ALA A 67 12.30 10.21 -20.42
CA ALA A 67 12.85 11.57 -20.30
C ALA A 67 13.51 11.95 -18.95
N LEU A 68 13.45 11.09 -17.93
CA LEU A 68 14.15 11.28 -16.66
C LEU A 68 15.46 10.49 -16.69
N SER A 69 16.51 11.00 -16.04
CA SER A 69 17.76 10.25 -15.94
C SER A 69 17.49 8.88 -15.29
N ALA A 70 18.00 7.81 -15.89
CA ALA A 70 17.79 6.44 -15.41
C ALA A 70 18.01 6.24 -13.89
N PRO A 71 19.02 6.86 -13.23
CA PRO A 71 19.19 6.74 -11.78
C PRO A 71 18.09 7.43 -10.95
N ASP A 72 17.58 8.59 -11.38
CA ASP A 72 16.52 9.31 -10.65
C ASP A 72 15.19 8.55 -10.71
N ARG A 73 14.86 7.94 -11.86
CA ARG A 73 13.68 7.06 -11.96
C ARG A 73 13.81 5.86 -11.05
N LEU A 74 14.97 5.18 -11.06
CA LEU A 74 15.19 4.01 -10.21
C LEU A 74 15.01 4.36 -8.72
N ALA A 75 15.49 5.52 -8.29
CA ALA A 75 15.29 5.99 -6.92
C ALA A 75 13.80 6.17 -6.59
N SER A 76 13.03 6.83 -7.46
CA SER A 76 11.57 6.99 -7.30
C SER A 76 10.83 5.65 -7.27
N TYR A 77 11.20 4.72 -8.16
CA TYR A 77 10.65 3.36 -8.16
C TYR A 77 10.89 2.65 -6.83
N LEU A 78 12.11 2.71 -6.30
CA LEU A 78 12.46 2.11 -5.01
C LEU A 78 11.75 2.81 -3.83
N ASN A 79 11.52 4.12 -3.91
CA ASN A 79 10.78 4.86 -2.90
C ASN A 79 9.30 4.49 -2.89
N ALA A 80 8.65 4.53 -4.06
CA ALA A 80 7.26 4.12 -4.20
C ALA A 80 7.06 2.66 -3.77
N PHE A 81 7.99 1.75 -4.11
CA PHE A 81 8.00 0.38 -3.59
C PHE A 81 7.98 0.33 -2.05
N LYS A 82 8.87 1.08 -1.39
CA LYS A 82 8.94 1.14 0.08
C LYS A 82 7.64 1.70 0.68
N ILE A 83 7.04 2.71 0.06
CA ILE A 83 5.81 3.34 0.55
C ILE A 83 4.61 2.39 0.42
N TYR A 84 4.42 1.76 -0.74
CA TYR A 84 3.32 0.80 -0.92
C TYR A 84 3.44 -0.39 0.03
N THR A 85 4.64 -0.96 0.17
CA THR A 85 4.88 -2.08 1.11
C THR A 85 4.68 -1.64 2.56
N TYR A 86 5.11 -0.44 2.93
CA TYR A 86 4.88 0.13 4.25
C TYR A 86 3.38 0.21 4.58
N PHE A 87 2.56 0.75 3.67
CA PHE A 87 1.11 0.86 3.92
C PHE A 87 0.44 -0.51 4.01
N LEU A 88 0.77 -1.44 3.12
CA LEU A 88 0.20 -2.80 3.15
C LEU A 88 0.57 -3.54 4.45
N LEU A 89 1.83 -3.49 4.87
CA LEU A 89 2.27 -4.09 6.14
C LEU A 89 1.61 -3.41 7.35
N SER A 90 1.46 -2.09 7.32
CA SER A 90 0.79 -1.35 8.39
C SER A 90 -0.65 -1.78 8.56
N ILE A 91 -1.39 -1.99 7.46
CA ILE A 91 -2.77 -2.51 7.50
C ILE A 91 -2.81 -3.88 8.18
N VAL A 92 -1.91 -4.80 7.80
CA VAL A 92 -1.84 -6.14 8.39
C VAL A 92 -1.58 -6.06 9.89
N LEU A 93 -0.55 -5.32 10.31
CA LEU A 93 -0.19 -5.16 11.72
C LEU A 93 -1.32 -4.56 12.55
N ILE A 94 -2.03 -3.57 12.00
CA ILE A 94 -3.16 -2.92 12.68
C ILE A 94 -4.32 -3.91 12.89
N GLU A 95 -4.66 -4.70 11.88
CA GLU A 95 -5.73 -5.71 11.98
C GLU A 95 -5.36 -6.87 12.91
N GLU A 96 -4.09 -7.31 12.93
CA GLU A 96 -3.59 -8.32 13.87
C GLU A 96 -3.67 -7.84 15.33
N LEU A 97 -3.20 -6.62 15.62
CA LEU A 97 -3.25 -6.01 16.95
C LEU A 97 -4.70 -5.73 17.40
N GLY A 98 -5.56 -5.31 16.47
CA GLY A 98 -6.99 -5.11 16.71
C GLY A 98 -7.71 -6.41 17.06
N SER A 99 -7.39 -7.50 16.36
CA SER A 99 -7.97 -8.82 16.60
C SER A 99 -7.55 -9.42 17.94
N ALA A 100 -6.29 -9.26 18.34
CA ALA A 100 -5.79 -9.70 19.65
C ALA A 100 -6.55 -9.04 20.82
N ASN A 101 -6.83 -7.73 20.70
CA ASN A 101 -7.57 -6.98 21.72
C ASN A 101 -9.06 -7.37 21.81
N GLN A 102 -9.67 -7.84 20.72
CA GLN A 102 -11.05 -8.33 20.75
C GLN A 102 -11.16 -9.75 21.32
N ALA A 103 -10.18 -10.61 21.06
CA ALA A 103 -10.12 -11.96 21.64
C ALA A 103 -10.02 -11.93 23.17
N SER A 104 -9.28 -10.97 23.74
CA SER A 104 -9.20 -10.76 25.20
C SER A 104 -10.47 -10.19 25.84
N ARG A 105 -11.42 -9.69 25.03
CA ARG A 105 -12.70 -9.12 25.50
C ARG A 105 -13.89 -10.06 25.31
N ALA A 106 -13.69 -11.27 24.79
CA ALA A 106 -14.76 -12.26 24.71
C ALA A 106 -15.23 -12.62 26.13
N PRO A 107 -16.52 -12.43 26.47
CA PRO A 107 -17.02 -12.78 27.79
C PRO A 107 -16.97 -14.30 27.96
N ALA A 108 -16.34 -14.76 29.05
CA ALA A 108 -16.43 -16.13 29.50
C ALA A 108 -17.92 -16.47 29.74
N SER A 109 -18.52 -17.21 28.81
CA SER A 109 -19.87 -17.76 28.98
C SER A 109 -19.83 -18.78 30.12
N SER A 110 -20.17 -18.32 31.32
CA SER A 110 -20.43 -19.17 32.47
C SER A 110 -21.79 -19.84 32.32
N HIS A 111 -21.84 -21.01 31.70
CA HIS A 111 -22.97 -21.92 31.85
C HIS A 111 -22.88 -22.60 33.22
N GLN A 112 -23.62 -22.06 34.20
CA GLN A 112 -23.95 -22.76 35.44
C GLN A 112 -25.16 -23.68 35.22
N LYS A 113 -24.92 -24.95 35.57
CA LYS A 113 -25.80 -26.05 36.01
C LYS A 113 -27.31 -25.94 35.76
#